data_AF-A0A561SA65-F1
#
_entry.id   AF-A0A561SA65-F1
#
_cell.length_a   1.000
_cell.length_b   1.000
_cell.length_c   1.000
_cell.angle_alpha   90.00
_cell.angle_beta   90.00
_cell.angle_gamma   90.00
#
_symmetry.space_group_name_H-M   'P 1'
#
loop_
_entity.id
_entity.type
_entity.pdbx_description
1 polymer ?
#
loop_
_entity_poly.entity_id
_entity_poly.type
_entity_poly.pdbx_seq_one_letter_code
_entity_poly.pdbx_strand_id
1 'polypeptide(L)'
;MTSAKDLTTATPADIDKQLAQLAAQLFKAESKLPSLRDSIHRAAGDRSNYQGRRQVWGMDFNAAQQAAQHRADTDTTYIGRDARNALQRLQDAEKSIAAIEAEQAPYDAEFARRGGWTRAFIVTNVDGHVHKTMDCSTCRPSTQFAWLTDYSGGTEQQVVEDAGERACTVCYPSAPVDIRKRPTKIFTPDEIAASEARAAKAKAAEAAKVTKAAKAITDPEGNRLQGKGRGDWIDTEAAAQSEAVDALVTSLREAHIAAILAAEPDLAFYFLPAEHRARLLAEDVEFADRLVVALAAKRGQGVTEVRDSLEAKAIAKYKRLNREAQKDLRQRSFSEAVAYAESKRAKGEEPWAAFATPAPSTFPKDSND
;
A
#
# COMPACT_ATOMS: atom_id res chain seq x y z
N MET A 1 8.73 -12.74 -34.93
CA MET A 1 8.06 -12.71 -36.25
C MET A 1 6.66 -13.24 -36.05
N THR A 2 5.73 -12.34 -35.75
CA THR A 2 4.32 -12.65 -35.57
C THR A 2 3.75 -13.10 -36.91
N SER A 3 3.05 -14.24 -36.94
CA SER A 3 2.38 -14.75 -38.13
C SER A 3 1.58 -13.61 -38.78
N ALA A 4 1.72 -13.40 -40.09
CA ALA A 4 1.01 -12.36 -40.82
C ALA A 4 -0.50 -12.52 -40.56
N LYS A 5 -1.06 -11.65 -39.72
CA LYS A 5 -2.48 -11.70 -39.36
C LYS A 5 -3.25 -11.40 -40.63
N ASP A 6 -4.19 -12.26 -41.00
CA ASP A 6 -5.10 -11.98 -42.10
C ASP A 6 -6.01 -10.81 -41.70
N LEU A 7 -5.66 -9.62 -42.18
CA LEU A 7 -6.42 -8.40 -41.89
C LEU A 7 -7.73 -8.33 -42.66
N THR A 8 -7.90 -9.11 -43.73
CA THR A 8 -9.07 -9.02 -44.60
C THR A 8 -10.34 -9.54 -43.94
N THR A 9 -10.20 -10.45 -42.97
CA THR A 9 -11.29 -11.02 -42.18
C THR A 9 -11.46 -10.35 -40.81
N ALA A 10 -10.50 -9.53 -40.38
CA ALA A 10 -10.58 -8.80 -39.13
C ALA A 10 -11.69 -7.73 -39.15
N THR A 11 -12.37 -7.55 -38.01
CA THR A 11 -13.36 -6.48 -37.85
C THR A 11 -12.66 -5.12 -37.76
N PRO A 12 -13.34 -4.00 -38.12
CA PRO A 12 -12.82 -2.66 -37.89
C PRO A 12 -12.36 -2.40 -36.45
N ALA A 13 -13.12 -2.88 -35.46
CA ALA A 13 -12.79 -2.77 -34.04
C ALA A 13 -11.49 -3.52 -33.69
N ASP A 14 -11.30 -4.74 -34.21
CA ASP A 14 -10.07 -5.51 -33.97
C ASP A 14 -8.84 -4.83 -34.58
N ILE A 15 -8.98 -4.27 -35.78
CA ILE A 15 -7.91 -3.51 -36.45
C ILE A 15 -7.56 -2.26 -35.65
N ASP A 16 -8.56 -1.46 -35.29
CA ASP A 16 -8.34 -0.21 -34.56
C ASP A 16 -7.86 -0.44 -33.14
N LYS A 17 -8.16 -1.59 -32.52
CA LYS A 17 -7.56 -2.01 -31.25
C LYS A 17 -6.06 -2.24 -31.37
N GLN A 18 -5.59 -2.83 -32.48
CA GLN A 18 -4.15 -2.97 -32.73
C GLN A 18 -3.51 -1.60 -33.02
N LEU A 19 -4.15 -0.79 -33.86
CA LEU A 19 -3.66 0.56 -34.16
C LEU A 19 -3.61 1.45 -32.92
N ALA A 20 -4.58 1.37 -32.02
CA ALA A 20 -4.57 2.10 -30.75
C ALA A 20 -3.38 1.71 -29.87
N GLN A 21 -3.03 0.42 -29.82
CA GLN A 21 -1.85 -0.07 -29.10
C GLN A 21 -0.55 0.44 -29.74
N LEU A 22 -0.43 0.34 -31.06
CA LEU A 22 0.73 0.83 -31.81
C LEU A 22 0.87 2.35 -31.70
N ALA A 23 -0.22 3.11 -31.75
CA ALA A 23 -0.22 4.56 -31.57
C ALA A 23 0.25 4.96 -30.16
N ALA A 24 -0.17 4.25 -29.13
CA ALA A 24 0.32 4.48 -27.77
C ALA A 24 1.83 4.16 -27.64
N GLN A 25 2.31 3.11 -28.31
CA GLN A 25 3.73 2.78 -28.36
C GLN A 25 4.54 3.84 -29.13
N LEU A 26 4.03 4.29 -30.27
CA LEU A 26 4.63 5.34 -31.09
C LEU A 26 4.76 6.64 -30.29
N PHE A 27 3.66 7.11 -29.69
CA PHE A 27 3.68 8.30 -28.83
C PHE A 27 4.70 8.18 -27.69
N LYS A 28 4.79 7.00 -27.05
CA LYS A 28 5.79 6.74 -26.00
C LYS A 28 7.23 6.73 -26.54
N ALA A 29 7.44 6.30 -27.78
CA ALA A 29 8.76 6.33 -28.42
C ALA A 29 9.14 7.78 -28.81
N GLU A 30 8.23 8.50 -29.47
CA GLU A 30 8.41 9.89 -29.91
C GLU A 30 8.62 10.87 -28.75
N SER A 31 7.89 10.69 -27.64
CA SER A 31 8.04 11.54 -26.45
C SER A 31 9.44 11.50 -25.83
N LYS A 32 10.28 10.51 -26.17
CA LYS A 32 11.69 10.44 -25.76
C LYS A 32 12.60 11.29 -26.64
N LEU A 33 12.21 11.56 -27.89
CA LEU A 33 13.07 12.25 -28.86
C LEU A 33 13.56 13.62 -28.37
N PRO A 34 12.72 14.52 -27.78
CA PRO A 34 13.21 15.81 -27.29
C PRO A 34 14.35 15.68 -26.28
N SER A 35 14.21 14.76 -25.32
CA SER A 35 15.24 14.50 -24.30
C SER A 35 16.52 13.92 -24.90
N LEU A 36 16.39 13.03 -25.88
CA LEU A 36 17.54 12.46 -26.61
C LEU A 36 18.24 13.53 -27.47
N ARG A 37 17.49 14.43 -28.10
CA ARG A 37 18.04 15.57 -28.84
C ARG A 37 18.84 16.48 -27.92
N ASP A 38 18.32 16.80 -26.73
CA ASP A 38 19.08 17.56 -25.72
C ASP A 38 20.37 16.83 -25.29
N SER A 39 20.34 15.49 -25.16
CA SER A 39 21.53 14.70 -24.88
C SER A 39 22.57 14.79 -26.00
N ILE A 40 22.16 14.83 -27.27
CA ILE A 40 23.06 15.04 -28.41
C ILE A 40 23.74 16.41 -28.34
N HIS A 41 23.00 17.48 -28.06
CA HIS A 41 23.59 18.81 -27.89
C HIS A 41 24.64 18.83 -26.77
N ARG A 42 24.34 18.23 -25.62
CA ARG A 42 25.32 18.14 -24.52
C ARG A 42 26.55 17.31 -24.90
N ALA A 43 26.36 16.18 -25.59
CA ALA A 43 27.46 15.35 -26.08
C ALA A 43 28.35 16.08 -27.08
N ALA A 44 27.74 16.90 -27.96
CA ALA A 44 28.43 17.80 -28.88
C ALA A 44 29.21 18.93 -28.17
N GLY A 45 28.98 19.12 -26.85
CA GLY A 45 29.52 20.22 -26.06
C GLY A 45 28.92 21.57 -26.43
N ASP A 46 27.75 21.54 -27.06
CA ASP A 46 26.95 22.72 -27.30
C ASP A 46 26.50 23.32 -25.96
N ARG A 47 26.36 24.64 -25.93
CA ARG A 47 25.92 25.37 -24.74
C ARG A 47 24.57 25.99 -25.03
N SER A 48 23.59 25.64 -24.22
CA SER A 48 22.29 26.29 -24.28
C SER A 48 22.40 27.72 -23.75
N ASN A 49 21.76 28.66 -24.44
CA ASN A 49 21.59 30.05 -24.00
C ASN A 49 20.11 30.34 -23.78
N TYR A 50 19.80 31.38 -23.02
CA TYR A 50 18.43 31.86 -22.88
C TYR A 50 18.16 32.98 -23.89
N GLN A 51 17.15 32.80 -24.74
CA GLN A 51 16.56 33.86 -25.57
C GLN A 51 15.19 34.21 -24.98
N GLY A 52 15.17 35.28 -24.17
CA GLY A 52 14.00 35.63 -23.36
C GLY A 52 13.68 34.55 -22.32
N ARG A 53 12.48 33.97 -22.38
CA ARG A 53 12.02 32.89 -21.47
C ARG A 53 12.30 31.48 -21.99
N ARG A 54 12.93 31.35 -23.17
CA ARG A 54 13.17 30.04 -23.81
C ARG A 54 14.66 29.71 -23.78
N GLN A 55 14.97 28.49 -23.38
CA GLN A 55 16.30 27.90 -23.55
C GLN A 55 16.43 27.46 -25.01
N VAL A 56 17.50 27.89 -25.67
CA VAL A 56 17.83 27.54 -27.06
C VAL A 56 19.24 26.99 -27.12
N TRP A 57 19.46 26.00 -27.97
CA TRP A 57 20.79 25.44 -28.23
C TRP A 57 21.57 26.34 -29.21
N GLY A 58 22.89 26.36 -29.09
CA GLY A 58 23.76 27.20 -29.92
C GLY A 58 23.94 26.64 -31.33
N MET A 59 23.91 25.32 -31.47
CA MET A 59 23.92 24.60 -32.73
C MET A 59 22.50 24.24 -33.15
N ASP A 60 22.24 24.13 -34.45
CA ASP A 60 21.10 23.33 -34.91
C ASP A 60 21.36 21.83 -34.65
N PHE A 61 20.29 21.04 -34.71
CA PHE A 61 20.37 19.63 -34.36
C PHE A 61 21.31 18.81 -35.26
N ASN A 62 21.40 19.14 -36.55
CA ASN A 62 22.27 18.41 -37.48
C ASN A 62 23.75 18.70 -37.18
N ALA A 63 24.09 19.97 -36.93
CA ALA A 63 25.43 20.36 -36.53
C ALA A 63 25.83 19.71 -35.18
N ALA A 64 24.91 19.67 -34.22
CA ALA A 64 25.14 19.00 -32.94
C ALA A 64 25.36 17.49 -33.13
N GLN A 65 24.58 16.81 -33.96
CA GLN A 65 24.75 15.39 -34.25
C GLN A 65 26.11 15.10 -34.90
N GLN A 66 26.55 15.92 -35.86
CA GLN A 66 27.88 15.80 -36.47
C GLN A 66 29.01 16.01 -35.47
N ALA A 67 28.90 17.03 -34.59
CA ALA A 67 29.90 17.30 -33.56
C ALA A 67 29.95 16.19 -32.48
N ALA A 68 28.79 15.64 -32.10
CA ALA A 68 28.72 14.48 -31.22
C ALA A 68 29.38 13.25 -31.87
N GLN A 69 29.14 13.01 -33.17
CA GLN A 69 29.79 11.93 -33.92
C GLN A 69 31.30 12.09 -33.94
N HIS A 70 31.79 13.30 -34.26
CA HIS A 70 33.23 13.57 -34.26
C HIS A 70 33.89 13.24 -32.90
N ARG A 71 33.25 13.62 -31.78
CA ARG A 71 33.73 13.28 -30.44
C ARG A 71 33.64 11.79 -30.15
N ALA A 72 32.56 11.13 -30.59
CA ALA A 72 32.41 9.69 -30.47
C ALA A 72 33.54 8.93 -31.19
N ASP A 73 34.09 9.47 -32.27
CA ASP A 73 35.14 8.83 -33.06
C ASP A 73 36.56 9.18 -32.57
N THR A 74 36.76 10.41 -32.07
CA THR A 74 38.11 10.93 -31.74
C THR A 74 38.44 10.91 -30.25
N ASP A 75 37.44 11.00 -29.38
CA ASP A 75 37.63 11.09 -27.93
C ASP A 75 37.54 9.70 -27.26
N THR A 76 38.64 9.27 -26.65
CA THR A 76 38.75 7.98 -25.96
C THR A 76 38.37 8.05 -24.48
N THR A 77 38.07 9.24 -23.96
CA THR A 77 37.69 9.48 -22.57
C THR A 77 36.20 9.19 -22.34
N TYR A 78 35.70 9.59 -21.17
CA TYR A 78 34.27 9.49 -20.85
C TYR A 78 33.40 10.38 -21.76
N ILE A 79 33.94 11.50 -22.28
CA ILE A 79 33.18 12.41 -23.16
C ILE A 79 32.82 11.71 -24.47
N GLY A 80 33.79 11.05 -25.12
CA GLY A 80 33.50 10.27 -26.34
C GLY A 80 32.59 9.07 -26.07
N ARG A 81 32.69 8.45 -24.89
CA ARG A 81 31.76 7.38 -24.48
C ARG A 81 30.33 7.89 -24.35
N ASP A 82 30.14 9.05 -23.72
CA ASP A 82 28.83 9.67 -23.56
C ASP A 82 28.23 10.06 -24.93
N ALA A 83 29.06 10.55 -25.85
CA ALA A 83 28.63 10.83 -27.21
C ALA A 83 28.18 9.57 -27.96
N ARG A 84 28.96 8.48 -27.91
CA ARG A 84 28.58 7.17 -28.47
C ARG A 84 27.25 6.68 -27.90
N ASN A 85 27.08 6.77 -26.58
CA ASN A 85 25.85 6.35 -25.91
C ASN A 85 24.64 7.21 -26.32
N ALA A 86 24.81 8.53 -26.43
CA ALA A 86 23.73 9.43 -26.84
C ALA A 86 23.28 9.16 -28.28
N LEU A 87 24.24 9.00 -29.21
CA LEU A 87 23.98 8.66 -30.61
C LEU A 87 23.30 7.29 -30.74
N GLN A 88 23.79 6.27 -30.03
CA GLN A 88 23.18 4.94 -30.06
C GLN A 88 21.73 4.99 -29.56
N ARG A 89 21.45 5.69 -28.47
CA ARG A 89 20.09 5.82 -27.92
C ARG A 89 19.13 6.55 -28.85
N LEU A 90 19.60 7.58 -29.56
CA LEU A 90 18.82 8.25 -30.58
C LEU A 90 18.51 7.30 -31.74
N GLN A 91 19.52 6.61 -32.26
CA GLN A 91 19.37 5.66 -33.36
C GLN A 91 18.42 4.51 -32.99
N ASP A 92 18.51 4.00 -31.77
CA ASP A 92 17.63 2.94 -31.28
C ASP A 92 16.17 3.44 -31.16
N ALA A 93 15.97 4.68 -30.73
CA ALA A 93 14.64 5.29 -30.68
C ALA A 93 14.06 5.49 -32.09
N GLU A 94 14.85 5.98 -33.04
CA GLU A 94 14.44 6.15 -34.45
C GLU A 94 14.12 4.81 -35.11
N LYS A 95 14.95 3.78 -34.88
CA LYS A 95 14.66 2.41 -35.33
C LYS A 95 13.38 1.86 -34.72
N SER A 96 13.13 2.11 -33.43
CA SER A 96 11.91 1.69 -32.77
C SER A 96 10.68 2.37 -33.36
N ILE A 97 10.76 3.67 -33.65
CA ILE A 97 9.69 4.44 -34.30
C ILE A 97 9.40 3.85 -35.68
N ALA A 98 10.43 3.72 -36.53
CA ALA A 98 10.29 3.18 -37.88
C ALA A 98 9.73 1.74 -37.89
N ALA A 99 10.10 0.91 -36.91
CA ALA A 99 9.56 -0.44 -36.76
C ALA A 99 8.06 -0.42 -36.40
N ILE A 100 7.63 0.46 -35.50
CA ILE A 100 6.21 0.61 -35.14
C ILE A 100 5.41 1.15 -36.33
N GLU A 101 5.92 2.15 -37.05
CA GLU A 101 5.27 2.69 -38.26
C GLU A 101 5.14 1.61 -39.35
N ALA A 102 6.18 0.80 -39.57
CA ALA A 102 6.13 -0.32 -40.50
C ALA A 102 5.08 -1.38 -40.09
N GLU A 103 4.87 -1.57 -38.78
CA GLU A 103 3.82 -2.44 -38.25
C GLU A 103 2.42 -1.83 -38.38
N GLN A 104 2.27 -0.50 -38.30
CA GLN A 104 1.00 0.22 -38.51
C GLN A 104 0.57 0.22 -39.98
N ALA A 105 1.53 0.35 -40.90
CA ALA A 105 1.29 0.47 -42.35
C ALA A 105 0.27 -0.54 -42.93
N PRO A 106 0.32 -1.86 -42.67
CA PRO A 106 -0.67 -2.80 -43.20
C PRO A 106 -2.10 -2.57 -42.66
N TYR A 107 -2.25 -2.12 -41.40
CA TYR A 107 -3.56 -1.80 -40.83
C TYR A 107 -4.16 -0.54 -41.44
N ASP A 108 -3.34 0.49 -41.66
CA ASP A 108 -3.78 1.72 -42.33
C ASP A 108 -4.07 1.49 -43.83
N ALA A 109 -3.31 0.61 -44.48
CA ALA A 109 -3.61 0.17 -45.85
C ALA A 109 -4.96 -0.55 -45.93
N GLU A 110 -5.29 -1.41 -44.95
CA GLU A 110 -6.59 -2.08 -44.88
C GLU A 110 -7.72 -1.08 -44.61
N PHE A 111 -7.50 -0.09 -43.75
CA PHE A 111 -8.42 1.03 -43.53
C PHE A 111 -8.73 1.76 -44.82
N ALA A 112 -7.70 2.17 -45.57
CA ALA A 112 -7.87 2.83 -46.86
C ALA A 112 -8.54 1.92 -47.90
N ARG A 113 -8.16 0.63 -47.96
CA ARG A 113 -8.72 -0.35 -48.92
C ARG A 113 -10.22 -0.56 -48.74
N ARG A 114 -10.72 -0.50 -47.50
CA ARG A 114 -12.16 -0.59 -47.19
C ARG A 114 -12.92 0.74 -47.34
N GLY A 115 -12.28 1.78 -47.87
CA GLY A 115 -12.88 3.10 -48.07
C GLY A 115 -12.90 4.00 -46.83
N GLY A 116 -12.22 3.59 -45.75
CA GLY A 116 -12.23 4.28 -44.46
C GLY A 116 -13.52 4.06 -43.69
N TRP A 117 -13.45 3.33 -42.58
CA TRP A 117 -14.59 3.17 -41.67
C TRP A 117 -14.66 4.30 -40.63
N THR A 118 -15.80 4.44 -39.96
CA THR A 118 -15.98 5.41 -38.87
C THR A 118 -14.98 5.13 -37.76
N ARG A 119 -14.25 6.14 -37.32
CA ARG A 119 -13.39 6.13 -36.13
C ARG A 119 -13.82 7.23 -35.17
N ALA A 120 -13.62 7.00 -33.88
CA ALA A 120 -13.87 8.00 -32.86
C ALA A 120 -12.71 8.04 -31.85
N PHE A 121 -12.39 9.24 -31.38
CA PHE A 121 -11.28 9.51 -30.48
C PHE A 121 -11.75 10.43 -29.37
N ILE A 122 -11.50 10.10 -28.11
CA ILE A 122 -11.76 11.00 -26.99
C ILE A 122 -10.48 11.71 -26.58
N VAL A 123 -10.53 13.02 -26.42
CA VAL A 123 -9.42 13.80 -25.88
C VAL A 123 -9.24 13.48 -24.40
N THR A 124 -8.03 13.15 -23.96
CA THR A 124 -7.76 12.72 -22.57
C THR A 124 -7.22 13.83 -21.69
N ASN A 125 -6.67 14.91 -22.26
CA ASN A 125 -6.00 15.96 -21.49
C ASN A 125 -6.74 17.31 -21.39
N VAL A 126 -7.76 17.54 -22.21
CA VAL A 126 -8.56 18.77 -22.21
C VAL A 126 -10.01 18.47 -22.59
N ASP A 127 -10.96 18.87 -21.74
CA ASP A 127 -12.42 18.92 -21.97
C ASP A 127 -13.16 17.64 -22.44
N GLY A 128 -12.45 16.53 -22.70
CA GLY A 128 -13.05 15.23 -23.00
C GLY A 128 -13.74 15.15 -24.36
N HIS A 129 -13.49 16.08 -25.29
CA HIS A 129 -14.21 16.10 -26.57
C HIS A 129 -13.98 14.84 -27.40
N VAL A 130 -15.03 14.39 -28.07
CA VAL A 130 -15.02 13.24 -28.99
C VAL A 130 -14.87 13.76 -30.42
N HIS A 131 -13.88 13.24 -31.13
CA HIS A 131 -13.50 13.62 -32.50
C HIS A 131 -13.62 12.43 -33.45
N LYS A 132 -13.84 12.69 -34.74
CA LYS A 132 -13.79 11.67 -35.80
C LYS A 132 -12.39 11.46 -36.38
N THR A 133 -11.51 12.41 -36.16
CA THR A 133 -10.12 12.44 -36.61
C THR A 133 -9.24 13.12 -35.55
N MET A 134 -7.98 12.72 -35.47
CA MET A 134 -6.98 13.40 -34.62
C MET A 134 -6.50 14.73 -35.23
N ASP A 135 -6.73 14.96 -36.53
CA ASP A 135 -6.29 16.16 -37.28
C ASP A 135 -7.34 17.29 -37.30
N CYS A 136 -8.29 17.29 -36.36
CA CYS A 136 -9.31 18.33 -36.28
C CYS A 136 -8.66 19.70 -36.01
N SER A 137 -9.12 20.77 -36.67
CA SER A 137 -8.56 22.12 -36.53
C SER A 137 -8.68 22.73 -35.13
N THR A 138 -9.54 22.16 -34.29
CA THR A 138 -9.67 22.53 -32.87
C THR A 138 -8.64 21.83 -31.97
N CYS A 139 -7.98 20.79 -32.47
CA CYS A 139 -6.96 20.05 -31.75
C CYS A 139 -5.63 20.81 -31.82
N ARG A 140 -4.86 20.74 -30.74
CA ARG A 140 -3.52 21.32 -30.65
C ARG A 140 -2.49 20.21 -30.84
N PRO A 141 -1.23 20.52 -31.18
CA PRO A 141 -0.16 19.52 -31.22
C PRO A 141 0.05 18.78 -29.87
N SER A 142 -0.39 19.37 -28.76
CA SER A 142 -0.35 18.76 -27.43
C SER A 142 -1.60 17.97 -27.06
N THR A 143 -2.64 17.92 -27.91
CA THR A 143 -3.87 17.18 -27.64
C THR A 143 -3.55 15.69 -27.61
N GLN A 144 -4.01 15.01 -26.56
CA GLN A 144 -3.83 13.57 -26.40
C GLN A 144 -5.16 12.86 -26.59
N PHE A 145 -5.14 11.71 -27.23
CA PHE A 145 -6.34 10.95 -27.58
C PHE A 145 -6.31 9.54 -27.02
N ALA A 146 -7.47 9.04 -26.63
CA ALA A 146 -7.74 7.62 -26.53
C ALA A 146 -8.66 7.19 -27.68
N TRP A 147 -8.32 6.07 -28.32
CA TRP A 147 -9.12 5.49 -29.39
C TRP A 147 -10.38 4.84 -28.81
N LEU A 148 -11.54 5.12 -29.42
CA LEU A 148 -12.82 4.54 -29.04
C LEU A 148 -13.14 3.37 -29.98
N THR A 149 -12.34 2.30 -29.87
CA THR A 149 -12.31 1.18 -30.83
C THR A 149 -13.62 0.42 -30.93
N ASP A 150 -14.47 0.49 -29.90
CA ASP A 150 -15.80 -0.14 -29.88
C ASP A 150 -16.78 0.54 -30.86
N TYR A 151 -16.47 1.77 -31.29
CA TYR A 151 -17.24 2.51 -32.30
C TYR A 151 -16.68 2.34 -33.72
N SER A 152 -15.58 1.60 -33.89
CA SER A 152 -14.95 1.42 -35.18
C SER A 152 -15.84 0.64 -36.15
N GLY A 153 -16.16 1.24 -37.30
CA GLY A 153 -17.12 0.66 -38.25
C GLY A 153 -18.59 0.82 -37.87
N GLY A 154 -18.89 1.49 -36.76
CA GLY A 154 -20.24 1.91 -36.40
C GLY A 154 -20.75 3.09 -37.23
N THR A 155 -21.95 3.57 -36.90
CA THR A 155 -22.53 4.76 -37.56
C THR A 155 -22.07 6.04 -36.88
N GLU A 156 -21.92 7.13 -37.64
CA GLU A 156 -21.64 8.46 -37.06
C GLU A 156 -22.72 8.86 -36.03
N GLN A 157 -23.98 8.53 -36.31
CA GLN A 157 -25.09 8.80 -35.41
C GLN A 157 -24.91 8.14 -34.04
N GLN A 158 -24.47 6.88 -34.00
CA GLN A 158 -24.19 6.18 -32.75
C GLN A 158 -23.09 6.89 -31.93
N VAL A 159 -22.02 7.34 -32.58
CA VAL A 159 -20.95 8.09 -31.91
C VAL A 159 -21.49 9.41 -31.35
N VAL A 160 -22.28 10.14 -32.12
CA VAL A 160 -22.87 11.42 -31.70
C VAL A 160 -23.86 11.25 -30.55
N GLU A 161 -24.71 10.22 -30.59
CA GLU A 161 -25.68 9.91 -29.54
C GLU A 161 -25.03 9.57 -28.20
N ASP A 162 -23.93 8.83 -28.23
CA ASP A 162 -23.19 8.46 -27.02
C ASP A 162 -22.21 9.54 -26.56
N ALA A 163 -21.64 10.32 -27.48
CA ALA A 163 -20.79 11.45 -27.13
C ALA A 163 -21.60 12.60 -26.48
N GLY A 164 -22.84 12.81 -26.91
CA GLY A 164 -23.73 13.85 -26.38
C GLY A 164 -23.07 15.23 -26.41
N GLU A 165 -23.01 15.89 -25.26
CA GLU A 165 -22.36 17.20 -25.09
C GLU A 165 -20.87 17.23 -25.42
N ARG A 166 -20.17 16.08 -25.38
CA ARG A 166 -18.74 15.99 -25.73
C ARG A 166 -18.50 15.84 -27.23
N ALA A 167 -19.53 15.72 -28.07
CA ALA A 167 -19.34 15.62 -29.52
C ALA A 167 -18.72 16.91 -30.09
N CYS A 168 -17.54 16.80 -30.71
CA CYS A 168 -16.88 17.94 -31.37
C CYS A 168 -17.72 18.44 -32.54
N THR A 169 -18.08 19.73 -32.52
CA THR A 169 -18.93 20.37 -33.54
C THR A 169 -18.30 20.46 -34.92
N VAL A 170 -16.97 20.53 -35.00
CA VAL A 170 -16.23 20.56 -36.26
C VAL A 170 -16.19 19.17 -36.89
N CYS A 171 -16.07 18.12 -36.06
CA CYS A 171 -16.08 16.74 -36.54
C CYS A 171 -17.49 16.29 -36.93
N TYR A 172 -18.49 16.68 -36.14
CA TYR A 172 -19.89 16.27 -36.27
C TYR A 172 -20.84 17.47 -36.47
N PRO A 173 -20.74 18.20 -37.59
CA PRO A 173 -21.55 19.40 -37.83
C PRO A 173 -23.04 19.09 -38.02
N SER A 174 -23.37 17.86 -38.43
CA SER A 174 -24.71 17.29 -38.62
C SER A 174 -25.41 16.92 -37.31
N ALA A 175 -24.69 16.94 -36.18
CA ALA A 175 -25.22 16.47 -34.90
C ALA A 175 -26.37 17.39 -34.39
N PRO A 176 -27.58 16.83 -34.16
CA PRO A 176 -28.70 17.58 -33.62
C PRO A 176 -28.38 18.29 -32.29
N VAL A 177 -28.86 19.52 -32.15
CA VAL A 177 -28.60 20.37 -30.97
C VAL A 177 -29.14 19.75 -29.69
N ASP A 178 -30.25 19.00 -29.76
CA ASP A 178 -30.84 18.33 -28.61
C ASP A 178 -29.97 17.17 -28.11
N ILE A 179 -29.31 16.42 -29.01
CA ILE A 179 -28.37 15.34 -28.64
C ILE A 179 -27.14 15.95 -27.98
N ARG A 180 -26.64 17.06 -28.49
CA ARG A 180 -25.47 17.78 -27.95
C ARG A 180 -25.70 18.47 -26.59
N LYS A 181 -26.92 18.41 -26.05
CA LYS A 181 -27.22 18.85 -24.67
C LYS A 181 -27.35 17.68 -23.69
N ARG A 182 -27.26 16.44 -24.18
CA ARG A 182 -27.39 15.25 -23.34
C ARG A 182 -26.03 14.91 -22.71
N PRO A 183 -26.01 14.36 -21.48
CA PRO A 183 -24.78 13.88 -20.87
C PRO A 183 -24.09 12.83 -21.75
N THR A 184 -22.76 12.84 -21.74
CA THR A 184 -21.95 11.81 -22.43
C THR A 184 -22.14 10.43 -21.79
N LYS A 185 -22.04 9.39 -22.60
CA LYS A 185 -21.80 8.00 -22.19
C LYS A 185 -20.37 7.54 -22.47
N ILE A 186 -19.62 8.34 -23.21
CA ILE A 186 -18.22 8.10 -23.56
C ILE A 186 -17.33 8.80 -22.52
N PHE A 187 -16.56 7.98 -21.81
CA PHE A 187 -15.66 8.40 -20.75
C PHE A 187 -14.22 8.09 -21.12
N THR A 188 -13.28 8.90 -20.60
CA THR A 188 -11.86 8.61 -20.77
C THR A 188 -11.47 7.35 -19.99
N PRO A 189 -10.37 6.67 -20.36
CA PRO A 189 -9.88 5.52 -19.60
C PRO A 189 -9.65 5.84 -18.10
N ASP A 190 -9.18 7.05 -17.78
CA ASP A 190 -8.96 7.48 -16.40
C ASP A 190 -10.27 7.70 -15.63
N GLU A 191 -11.31 8.23 -16.29
CA GLU A 191 -12.64 8.37 -15.69
C GLU A 191 -13.26 7.00 -15.37
N ILE A 192 -13.12 6.03 -16.29
CA ILE A 192 -13.56 4.65 -16.09
C ILE A 192 -12.80 4.03 -14.90
N ALA A 193 -11.47 4.10 -14.91
CA ALA A 193 -10.64 3.56 -13.83
C ALA A 193 -10.95 4.22 -12.47
N ALA A 194 -11.19 5.53 -12.43
CA ALA A 194 -11.58 6.24 -11.21
C ALA A 194 -12.96 5.81 -10.71
N SER A 195 -13.92 5.59 -11.60
CA SER A 195 -15.25 5.08 -11.26
C SER A 195 -15.18 3.66 -10.68
N GLU A 196 -14.43 2.77 -11.33
CA GLU A 196 -14.21 1.40 -10.87
C GLU A 196 -13.50 1.36 -9.52
N ALA A 197 -12.47 2.20 -9.32
CA ALA A 197 -11.77 2.31 -8.05
C ALA A 197 -12.69 2.79 -6.91
N ARG A 198 -13.57 3.77 -7.18
CA ARG A 198 -14.59 4.21 -6.20
C ARG A 198 -15.58 3.10 -5.89
N ALA A 199 -16.06 2.38 -6.90
CA ALA A 199 -16.99 1.27 -6.72
C ALA A 199 -16.34 0.12 -5.91
N ALA A 200 -15.09 -0.22 -6.19
CA ALA A 200 -14.33 -1.21 -5.43
C ALA A 200 -14.13 -0.78 -3.97
N LYS A 201 -13.77 0.49 -3.74
CA LYS A 201 -13.63 1.04 -2.38
C LYS A 201 -14.97 1.01 -1.62
N ALA A 202 -16.07 1.35 -2.27
CA ALA A 202 -17.40 1.29 -1.67
C ALA A 202 -17.79 -0.14 -1.27
N LYS A 203 -17.57 -1.12 -2.17
CA LYS A 203 -17.80 -2.55 -1.87
C LYS A 203 -16.93 -3.04 -0.71
N ALA A 204 -15.64 -2.68 -0.70
CA ALA A 204 -14.74 -3.04 0.39
C ALA A 204 -15.16 -2.43 1.72
N ALA A 205 -15.59 -1.16 1.72
CA ALA A 205 -16.11 -0.50 2.91
C ALA A 205 -17.37 -1.19 3.45
N GLU A 206 -18.29 -1.60 2.57
CA GLU A 206 -19.50 -2.30 2.99
C GLU A 206 -19.20 -3.69 3.56
N ALA A 207 -18.32 -4.46 2.91
CA ALA A 207 -17.85 -5.74 3.43
C ALA A 207 -17.16 -5.60 4.81
N ALA A 208 -16.39 -4.52 5.00
CA ALA A 208 -15.76 -4.20 6.28
C ALA A 208 -16.80 -3.87 7.37
N LYS A 209 -17.87 -3.13 7.05
CA LYS A 209 -18.96 -2.86 8.00
C LYS A 209 -19.67 -4.14 8.44
N VAL A 210 -20.01 -5.02 7.51
CA VAL A 210 -20.65 -6.32 7.82
C VAL A 210 -19.75 -7.15 8.75
N THR A 211 -18.46 -7.21 8.43
CA THR A 211 -17.49 -7.94 9.28
C THR A 211 -17.35 -7.31 10.66
N LYS A 212 -17.34 -5.98 10.76
CA LYS A 212 -17.27 -5.27 12.05
C LYS A 212 -18.53 -5.50 12.88
N ALA A 213 -19.72 -5.43 12.25
CA ALA A 213 -20.99 -5.68 12.91
C ALA A 213 -21.09 -7.13 13.43
N ALA A 214 -20.63 -8.12 12.66
CA ALA A 214 -20.61 -9.52 13.09
C ALA A 214 -19.74 -9.73 14.34
N LYS A 215 -18.56 -9.08 14.39
CA LYS A 215 -17.61 -9.17 15.52
C LYS A 215 -17.97 -8.30 16.71
N ALA A 216 -18.90 -7.35 16.54
CA ALA A 216 -19.29 -6.41 17.58
C ALA A 216 -19.85 -7.14 18.80
N ILE A 217 -19.47 -6.68 19.98
CA ILE A 217 -20.00 -7.14 21.26
C ILE A 217 -20.57 -5.96 22.02
N THR A 218 -21.70 -6.18 22.67
CA THR A 218 -22.40 -5.23 23.53
C THR A 218 -22.77 -5.93 24.83
N ASP A 219 -23.15 -5.17 25.85
CA ASP A 219 -23.83 -5.75 27.00
C ASP A 219 -25.23 -6.30 26.59
N PRO A 220 -25.92 -7.05 27.47
CA PRO A 220 -27.27 -7.54 27.21
C PRO A 220 -28.30 -6.44 26.91
N GLU A 221 -28.08 -5.23 27.42
CA GLU A 221 -28.91 -4.06 27.20
C GLU A 221 -28.61 -3.32 25.89
N GLY A 222 -27.56 -3.73 25.16
CA GLY A 222 -27.15 -3.17 23.87
C GLY A 222 -26.17 -2.00 23.96
N ASN A 223 -25.68 -1.64 25.14
CA ASN A 223 -24.67 -0.60 25.31
C ASN A 223 -23.26 -1.11 25.02
N ARG A 224 -22.35 -0.17 24.76
CA ARG A 224 -20.94 -0.46 24.52
C ARG A 224 -20.24 -0.87 25.81
N LEU A 225 -19.40 -1.89 25.73
CA LEU A 225 -18.60 -2.35 26.85
C LEU A 225 -17.42 -1.39 27.09
N GLN A 226 -17.31 -0.86 28.30
CA GLN A 226 -16.18 -0.03 28.72
C GLN A 226 -15.01 -0.93 29.18
N GLY A 227 -13.78 -0.59 28.79
CA GLY A 227 -12.56 -1.23 29.30
C GLY A 227 -12.20 -0.78 30.72
N LYS A 228 -11.11 -1.33 31.28
CA LYS A 228 -10.59 -0.91 32.60
C LYS A 228 -10.02 0.51 32.61
N GLY A 229 -9.52 0.99 31.46
CA GLY A 229 -8.98 2.33 31.29
C GLY A 229 -10.06 3.40 31.12
N ARG A 230 -9.76 4.64 31.52
CA ARG A 230 -10.64 5.79 31.26
C ARG A 230 -10.71 6.06 29.75
N GLY A 231 -11.85 5.77 29.13
CA GLY A 231 -12.15 6.08 27.73
C GLY A 231 -11.95 4.93 26.75
N ASP A 232 -11.48 3.77 27.21
CA ASP A 232 -11.30 2.59 26.35
C ASP A 232 -12.63 1.84 26.16
N TRP A 233 -12.88 1.41 24.93
CA TRP A 233 -14.08 0.65 24.55
C TRP A 233 -13.72 -0.72 24.01
N ILE A 234 -14.48 -1.73 24.42
CA ILE A 234 -14.34 -3.11 23.97
C ILE A 234 -15.40 -3.36 22.89
N ASP A 235 -15.01 -3.17 21.64
CA ASP A 235 -15.93 -3.24 20.50
C ASP A 235 -15.95 -4.63 19.82
N THR A 236 -15.15 -5.60 20.27
CA THR A 236 -15.10 -6.94 19.64
C THR A 236 -15.13 -8.07 20.65
N GLU A 237 -15.72 -9.21 20.25
CA GLU A 237 -15.77 -10.43 21.06
C GLU A 237 -14.38 -10.90 21.49
N ALA A 238 -13.39 -10.85 20.59
CA ALA A 238 -12.03 -11.26 20.89
C ALA A 238 -11.36 -10.37 21.94
N ALA A 239 -11.59 -9.05 21.89
CA ALA A 239 -11.10 -8.11 22.89
C ALA A 239 -11.76 -8.36 24.26
N ALA A 240 -13.09 -8.53 24.30
CA ALA A 240 -13.81 -8.88 25.52
C ALA A 240 -13.29 -10.18 26.14
N GLN A 241 -13.02 -11.20 25.31
CA GLN A 241 -12.42 -12.44 25.78
C GLN A 241 -11.04 -12.23 26.41
N SER A 242 -10.17 -11.46 25.75
CA SER A 242 -8.81 -11.22 26.27
C SER A 242 -8.84 -10.47 27.60
N GLU A 243 -9.65 -9.40 27.67
CA GLU A 243 -9.79 -8.56 28.86
C GLU A 243 -10.40 -9.33 30.04
N ALA A 244 -11.40 -10.18 29.80
CA ALA A 244 -11.96 -11.06 30.82
C ALA A 244 -10.91 -12.05 31.35
N VAL A 245 -10.13 -12.66 30.45
CA VAL A 245 -9.03 -13.57 30.85
C VAL A 245 -7.98 -12.82 31.66
N ASP A 246 -7.60 -11.60 31.28
CA ASP A 246 -6.62 -10.80 32.03
C ASP A 246 -7.11 -10.42 33.43
N ALA A 247 -8.38 -10.06 33.57
CA ALA A 247 -8.99 -9.80 34.86
C ALA A 247 -9.01 -11.05 35.76
N LEU A 248 -9.35 -12.22 35.22
CA LEU A 248 -9.31 -13.49 35.96
C LEU A 248 -7.88 -13.90 36.36
N VAL A 249 -6.88 -13.57 35.53
CA VAL A 249 -5.46 -13.78 35.88
C VAL A 249 -5.07 -12.95 37.12
N THR A 250 -5.61 -11.75 37.31
CA THR A 250 -5.39 -10.97 38.54
C THR A 250 -5.91 -11.73 39.76
N SER A 251 -7.10 -12.33 39.70
CA SER A 251 -7.63 -13.12 40.82
C SER A 251 -6.73 -14.31 41.19
N LEU A 252 -6.17 -14.99 40.19
CA LEU A 252 -5.21 -16.08 40.42
C LEU A 252 -3.89 -15.59 41.04
N ARG A 253 -3.42 -14.40 40.64
CA ARG A 253 -2.23 -13.77 41.22
C ARG A 253 -2.46 -13.42 42.70
N GLU A 254 -3.61 -12.83 43.03
CA GLU A 254 -3.94 -12.49 44.41
C GLU A 254 -4.06 -13.73 45.29
N ALA A 255 -4.68 -14.82 44.79
CA ALA A 255 -4.70 -16.09 45.51
C ALA A 255 -3.29 -16.65 45.77
N HIS A 256 -2.38 -16.51 44.81
CA HIS A 256 -0.98 -16.91 44.99
C HIS A 256 -0.25 -16.02 46.00
N ILE A 257 -0.43 -14.70 45.94
CA ILE A 257 0.14 -13.76 46.91
C ILE A 257 -0.37 -14.07 48.32
N ALA A 258 -1.67 -14.34 48.47
CA ALA A 258 -2.25 -14.72 49.75
C ALA A 258 -1.62 -16.01 50.31
N ALA A 259 -1.36 -17.00 49.45
CA ALA A 259 -0.68 -18.23 49.85
C ALA A 259 0.78 -17.98 50.28
N ILE A 260 1.51 -17.10 49.58
CA ILE A 260 2.88 -16.70 49.95
C ILE A 260 2.86 -16.02 51.32
N LEU A 261 1.96 -15.06 51.55
CA LEU A 261 1.91 -14.31 52.81
C LEU A 261 1.41 -15.15 53.99
N ALA A 262 0.59 -16.18 53.74
CA ALA A 262 0.22 -17.14 54.77
C ALA A 262 1.41 -18.02 55.19
N ALA A 263 2.31 -18.34 54.26
CA ALA A 263 3.52 -19.11 54.56
C ALA A 263 4.64 -18.24 55.15
N GLU A 264 4.78 -16.99 54.68
CA GLU A 264 5.84 -16.05 55.04
C GLU A 264 5.27 -14.64 55.29
N PRO A 265 4.68 -14.38 56.47
CA PRO A 265 4.04 -13.10 56.79
C PRO A 265 4.97 -11.88 56.67
N ASP A 266 6.26 -12.06 56.93
CA ASP A 266 7.26 -10.99 56.90
C ASP A 266 7.46 -10.38 55.49
N LEU A 267 7.04 -11.09 54.44
CA LEU A 267 7.09 -10.58 53.07
C LEU A 267 5.99 -9.55 52.77
N ALA A 268 5.05 -9.30 53.69
CA ALA A 268 3.92 -8.38 53.48
C ALA A 268 4.35 -6.98 53.02
N PHE A 269 5.51 -6.49 53.46
CA PHE A 269 6.06 -5.19 53.08
C PHE A 269 6.34 -5.05 51.57
N TYR A 270 6.59 -6.15 50.85
CA TYR A 270 6.89 -6.13 49.42
C TYR A 270 5.64 -6.09 48.53
N PHE A 271 4.45 -6.20 49.12
CA PHE A 271 3.19 -6.19 48.39
C PHE A 271 2.37 -4.95 48.76
N LEU A 272 1.42 -4.61 47.90
CA LEU A 272 0.44 -3.57 48.22
C LEU A 272 -0.33 -3.93 49.50
N PRO A 273 -0.78 -2.92 50.28
CA PRO A 273 -1.61 -3.15 51.47
C PRO A 273 -2.83 -4.02 51.16
N ALA A 274 -3.24 -4.83 52.13
CA ALA A 274 -4.31 -5.83 51.94
C ALA A 274 -5.62 -5.17 51.49
N GLU A 275 -6.00 -4.02 52.06
CA GLU A 275 -7.19 -3.28 51.65
C GLU A 275 -7.11 -2.80 50.20
N HIS A 276 -5.93 -2.38 49.74
CA HIS A 276 -5.74 -1.91 48.38
C HIS A 276 -5.84 -3.08 47.38
N ARG A 277 -5.23 -4.23 47.69
CA ARG A 277 -5.33 -5.44 46.87
C ARG A 277 -6.76 -5.96 46.79
N ALA A 278 -7.47 -5.97 47.92
CA ALA A 278 -8.87 -6.39 47.97
C ALA A 278 -9.77 -5.50 47.10
N ARG A 279 -9.56 -4.17 47.10
CA ARG A 279 -10.28 -3.25 46.23
C ARG A 279 -10.01 -3.51 44.75
N LEU A 280 -8.75 -3.65 44.36
CA LEU A 280 -8.38 -3.95 42.96
C LEU A 280 -8.94 -5.30 42.49
N LEU A 281 -8.90 -6.30 43.36
CA LEU A 281 -9.48 -7.61 43.07
C LEU A 281 -10.99 -7.53 42.85
N ALA A 282 -11.71 -6.79 43.70
CA ALA A 282 -13.16 -6.59 43.54
C ALA A 282 -13.49 -5.90 42.21
N GLU A 283 -12.77 -4.83 41.87
CA GLU A 283 -12.91 -4.11 40.59
C GLU A 283 -12.66 -5.04 39.39
N ASP A 284 -11.65 -5.91 39.47
CA ASP A 284 -11.30 -6.86 38.42
C ASP A 284 -12.32 -8.00 38.29
N VAL A 285 -12.86 -8.50 39.39
CA VAL A 285 -13.91 -9.54 39.37
C VAL A 285 -15.21 -8.99 38.77
N GLU A 286 -15.66 -7.80 39.21
CA GLU A 286 -16.85 -7.15 38.65
C GLU A 286 -16.67 -6.85 37.14
N PHE A 287 -15.47 -6.44 36.74
CA PHE A 287 -15.15 -6.24 35.34
C PHE A 287 -15.19 -7.54 34.54
N ALA A 288 -14.60 -8.63 35.05
CA ALA A 288 -14.64 -9.94 34.41
C ALA A 288 -16.08 -10.45 34.26
N ASP A 289 -16.90 -10.32 35.30
CA ASP A 289 -18.29 -10.79 35.31
C ASP A 289 -19.15 -10.07 34.25
N ARG A 290 -18.99 -8.75 34.11
CA ARG A 290 -19.66 -7.99 33.03
C ARG A 290 -19.29 -8.51 31.63
N LEU A 291 -18.02 -8.81 31.40
CA LEU A 291 -17.57 -9.34 30.11
C LEU A 291 -18.04 -10.78 29.86
N VAL A 292 -18.08 -11.62 30.90
CA VAL A 292 -18.61 -13.00 30.81
C VAL A 292 -20.08 -12.96 30.40
N VAL A 293 -20.89 -12.09 31.02
CA VAL A 293 -22.32 -11.95 30.70
C VAL A 293 -22.51 -11.49 29.25
N ALA A 294 -21.75 -10.48 28.81
CA ALA A 294 -21.80 -10.00 27.42
C ALA A 294 -21.39 -11.09 26.41
N LEU A 295 -20.34 -11.86 26.72
CA LEU A 295 -19.89 -12.98 25.88
C LEU A 295 -20.92 -14.11 25.84
N ALA A 296 -21.56 -14.43 26.97
CA ALA A 296 -22.63 -15.42 27.04
C ALA A 296 -23.83 -15.01 26.19
N ALA A 297 -24.29 -13.75 26.31
CA ALA A 297 -25.36 -13.20 25.49
C ALA A 297 -25.01 -13.24 23.99
N LYS A 298 -23.79 -12.84 23.63
CA LYS A 298 -23.32 -12.84 22.23
C LYS A 298 -23.26 -14.25 21.62
N ARG A 299 -22.87 -15.25 22.41
CA ARG A 299 -22.68 -16.65 21.95
C ARG A 299 -23.93 -17.51 22.09
N GLY A 300 -24.95 -17.05 22.81
CA GLY A 300 -26.11 -17.88 23.16
C GLY A 300 -25.74 -19.05 24.09
N GLN A 301 -24.72 -18.87 24.93
CA GLN A 301 -24.23 -19.87 25.88
C GLN A 301 -24.63 -19.51 27.31
N GLY A 302 -24.58 -20.48 28.23
CA GLY A 302 -24.77 -20.21 29.66
C GLY A 302 -23.61 -19.38 30.24
N VAL A 303 -23.91 -18.47 31.18
CA VAL A 303 -22.89 -17.63 31.86
C VAL A 303 -21.81 -18.48 32.54
N THR A 304 -22.21 -19.56 33.22
CA THR A 304 -21.27 -20.50 33.87
C THR A 304 -20.37 -21.20 32.86
N GLU A 305 -20.91 -21.68 31.74
CA GLU A 305 -20.13 -22.34 30.69
C GLU A 305 -19.05 -21.41 30.11
N VAL A 306 -19.42 -20.15 29.84
CA VAL A 306 -18.47 -19.15 29.36
C VAL A 306 -17.42 -18.85 30.42
N ARG A 307 -17.83 -18.68 31.69
CA ARG A 307 -16.92 -18.43 32.81
C ARG A 307 -15.87 -19.54 32.94
N ASP A 308 -16.30 -20.80 33.00
CA ASP A 308 -15.41 -21.96 33.14
C ASP A 308 -14.37 -22.02 32.01
N SER A 309 -14.81 -21.73 30.77
CA SER A 309 -13.93 -21.66 29.60
C SER A 309 -12.87 -20.56 29.73
N LEU A 310 -13.24 -19.38 30.24
CA LEU A 310 -12.33 -18.26 30.44
C LEU A 310 -11.39 -18.51 31.63
N GLU A 311 -11.86 -19.12 32.70
CA GLU A 311 -11.04 -19.50 33.86
C GLU A 311 -9.97 -20.53 33.47
N ALA A 312 -10.31 -21.53 32.66
CA ALA A 312 -9.33 -22.47 32.13
C ALA A 312 -8.22 -21.76 31.31
N LYS A 313 -8.60 -20.77 30.48
CA LYS A 313 -7.65 -19.94 29.72
C LYS A 313 -6.81 -19.05 30.64
N ALA A 314 -7.40 -18.47 31.68
CA ALA A 314 -6.72 -17.65 32.67
C ALA A 314 -5.67 -18.47 33.43
N ILE A 315 -6.00 -19.68 33.88
CA ILE A 315 -5.05 -20.61 34.52
C ILE A 315 -3.88 -20.92 33.58
N ALA A 316 -4.15 -21.21 32.32
CA ALA A 316 -3.09 -21.49 31.34
C ALA A 316 -2.18 -20.27 31.12
N LYS A 317 -2.76 -19.06 30.96
CA LYS A 317 -2.03 -17.79 30.81
C LYS A 317 -1.19 -17.49 32.05
N TYR A 318 -1.78 -17.63 33.24
CA TYR A 318 -1.10 -17.44 34.52
C TYR A 318 0.11 -18.37 34.68
N LYS A 319 -0.05 -19.68 34.40
CA LYS A 319 1.06 -20.65 34.45
C LYS A 319 2.19 -20.31 33.47
N ARG A 320 1.86 -19.77 32.30
CA ARG A 320 2.88 -19.30 31.33
C ARG A 320 3.64 -18.09 31.89
N LEU A 321 2.92 -17.05 32.33
CA LEU A 321 3.53 -15.84 32.90
C LEU A 321 4.40 -16.16 34.12
N ASN A 322 3.96 -17.07 34.99
CA ASN A 322 4.75 -17.46 36.16
C ASN A 322 6.02 -18.23 35.78
N ARG A 323 5.96 -19.13 34.78
CA ARG A 323 7.16 -19.83 34.26
C ARG A 323 8.16 -18.85 33.64
N GLU A 324 7.67 -17.87 32.89
CA GLU A 324 8.49 -16.80 32.30
C GLU A 324 9.16 -15.97 33.40
N ALA A 325 8.40 -15.52 34.41
CA ALA A 325 8.94 -14.78 35.55
C ALA A 325 10.00 -15.59 36.33
N GLN A 326 9.78 -16.88 36.56
CA GLN A 326 10.76 -17.76 37.19
C GLN A 326 12.03 -17.93 36.34
N LYS A 327 11.89 -18.03 35.02
CA LYS A 327 13.03 -18.09 34.11
C LYS A 327 13.84 -16.79 34.16
N ASP A 328 13.17 -15.65 34.14
CA ASP A 328 13.81 -14.34 34.20
C ASP A 328 14.53 -14.13 35.54
N LEU A 329 13.91 -14.53 36.66
CA LEU A 329 14.55 -14.51 37.99
C LEU A 329 15.81 -15.37 38.02
N ARG A 330 15.75 -16.59 37.47
CA ARG A 330 16.93 -17.48 37.38
C ARG A 330 18.03 -16.90 36.49
N GLN A 331 17.66 -16.25 35.39
CA GLN A 331 18.63 -15.61 34.50
C GLN A 331 19.26 -14.37 35.16
N ARG A 332 18.48 -13.55 35.88
CA ARG A 332 19.01 -12.41 36.62
C ARG A 332 19.92 -12.86 37.76
N SER A 333 19.52 -13.84 38.56
CA SER A 333 20.37 -14.39 39.62
C SER A 333 21.66 -14.99 39.07
N PHE A 334 21.62 -15.63 37.89
CA PHE A 334 22.82 -16.11 37.21
C PHE A 334 23.69 -14.96 36.71
N SER A 335 23.09 -13.93 36.11
CA SER A 335 23.80 -12.76 35.59
C SER A 335 24.46 -11.94 36.71
N GLU A 336 23.75 -11.75 37.82
CA GLU A 336 24.26 -11.09 39.02
C GLU A 336 25.36 -11.91 39.70
N ALA A 337 25.24 -13.25 39.72
CA ALA A 337 26.30 -14.13 40.21
C ALA A 337 27.56 -14.08 39.33
N VAL A 338 27.40 -14.02 38.01
CA VAL A 338 28.52 -13.85 37.07
C VAL A 338 29.18 -12.49 37.24
N ALA A 339 28.40 -11.41 37.30
CA ALA A 339 28.91 -10.06 37.55
C ALA A 339 29.64 -9.95 38.90
N TYR A 340 29.13 -10.59 39.95
CA TYR A 340 29.80 -10.68 41.24
C TYR A 340 31.13 -11.44 41.14
N ALA A 341 31.16 -12.60 40.48
CA ALA A 341 32.37 -13.40 40.29
C ALA A 341 33.44 -12.66 39.46
N GLU A 342 33.03 -11.93 38.41
CA GLU A 342 33.92 -11.08 37.62
C GLU A 342 34.46 -9.91 38.44
N SER A 343 33.62 -9.29 39.28
CA SER A 343 34.06 -8.21 40.18
C SER A 343 35.09 -8.67 41.22
N LYS A 344 35.00 -9.93 41.68
CA LYS A 344 35.95 -10.55 42.61
C LYS A 344 37.28 -10.87 41.92
N ARG A 345 37.21 -11.44 40.71
CA ARG A 345 38.39 -11.68 39.87
C ARG A 345 39.16 -10.40 39.55
N ALA A 346 38.46 -9.29 39.28
CA ALA A 346 39.09 -7.99 39.02
C ALA A 346 39.84 -7.43 40.24
N LYS A 347 39.45 -7.82 41.46
CA LYS A 347 40.14 -7.46 42.72
C LYS A 347 41.25 -8.42 43.11
N GLY A 348 41.55 -9.43 42.27
CA GLY A 348 42.53 -10.48 42.57
C GLY A 348 42.05 -11.50 43.61
N GLU A 349 40.75 -11.49 43.94
CA GLU A 349 40.14 -12.47 44.85
C GLU A 349 39.63 -13.66 44.02
N GLU A 350 40.00 -14.89 44.39
CA GLU A 350 39.51 -16.09 43.73
C GLU A 350 38.00 -16.27 44.01
N PRO A 351 37.12 -16.22 42.99
CA PRO A 351 35.68 -16.09 43.19
C PRO A 351 35.02 -17.28 43.89
N TRP A 352 35.69 -18.43 43.97
CA TRP A 352 35.20 -19.64 44.66
C TRP A 352 35.66 -19.74 46.13
N ALA A 353 36.60 -18.91 46.59
CA ALA A 353 37.07 -18.93 47.99
C ALA A 353 35.96 -18.56 49.00
N ALA A 354 34.93 -17.82 48.57
CA ALA A 354 33.76 -17.47 49.38
C ALA A 354 32.68 -18.58 49.47
N PHE A 355 32.70 -19.58 48.59
CA PHE A 355 31.74 -20.69 48.59
C PHE A 355 32.28 -21.97 49.26
N ALA A 356 33.59 -22.04 49.52
CA ALA A 356 34.25 -23.17 50.17
C ALA A 356 34.33 -23.06 51.70
N THR A 357 33.87 -21.95 52.29
CA THR A 357 33.69 -21.83 53.75
C THR A 357 32.20 -21.84 54.05
N PRO A 358 31.67 -22.80 54.85
CA PRO A 358 30.30 -22.68 55.34
C PRO A 358 30.22 -21.35 56.09
N ALA A 359 29.22 -20.52 55.74
CA ALA A 359 29.03 -19.23 56.38
C ALA A 359 29.04 -19.43 57.90
N PRO A 360 29.84 -18.68 58.68
CA PRO A 360 29.73 -18.72 60.12
C PRO A 360 28.31 -18.30 60.49
N SER A 361 27.59 -19.23 61.12
CA SER A 361 26.31 -18.97 61.78
C SER A 361 26.47 -17.74 62.68
N THR A 362 26.06 -16.59 62.17
CA THR A 362 26.01 -15.32 62.90
C THR A 362 24.58 -14.81 62.86
N PHE A 363 23.69 -15.60 63.48
CA PHE A 363 22.69 -14.96 64.33
C PHE A 363 23.45 -14.18 65.42
N PRO A 364 23.17 -12.90 65.64
CA PRO A 364 23.59 -12.24 66.88
C PRO A 364 22.86 -12.96 68.02
N LYS A 365 23.60 -13.77 68.79
CA LYS A 365 23.17 -14.11 70.13
C LYS A 365 23.43 -12.89 70.98
N ASP A 366 22.37 -12.25 71.45
CA ASP A 366 22.46 -11.43 72.65
C ASP A 366 22.97 -12.32 73.78
N SER A 367 24.05 -11.83 74.40
CA SER A 367 24.77 -12.37 75.53
C SER A 367 23.97 -12.19 76.83
N ASN A 368 23.93 -13.23 77.66
CA ASN A 368 23.98 -13.17 79.14
C ASN A 368 24.02 -14.60 79.69
N ASP A 369 25.23 -15.12 79.90
CA ASP A 369 25.86 -15.40 81.22
C ASP A 369 27.02 -16.41 81.07
#